data_AF-A0AAW5FDM1-F1
#
_entry.id   AF-A0AAW5FDM1-F1
#
_cell.length_a   1.000
_cell.length_b   1.000
_cell.length_c   1.000
_cell.angle_alpha   90.00
_cell.angle_beta   90.00
_cell.angle_gamma   90.00
#
_symmetry.space_group_name_H-M   'P 1'
#
loop_
_entity.id
_entity.type
_entity.pdbx_description
1 polymer ?
#
loop_
_entity_poly.entity_id
_entity_poly.type
_entity_poly.pdbx_seq_one_letter_code
_entity_poly.pdbx_strand_id
1 'polypeptide(L)'
;MSRLTMLAAALLLLGSAPVSAQSQPAQSGPGNNAVNSSDHNNSNAPVAGRNSFTEGQAKSKIEGAGYSNVSGLQKDDNGVWRGKADKAGTKADVSVDFQGNVNPAK
;
A
#
# COMPACT_ATOMS: atom_id res chain seq x y z
N MET A 1 -53.21 -39.94 -33.92
CA MET A 1 -53.36 -38.67 -34.65
C MET A 1 -53.18 -37.53 -33.66
N SER A 2 -52.08 -36.80 -33.75
CA SER A 2 -51.96 -35.44 -33.22
C SER A 2 -51.02 -34.68 -34.14
N ARG A 3 -51.54 -33.63 -34.75
CA ARG A 3 -50.84 -32.75 -35.68
C ARG A 3 -50.35 -31.57 -34.86
N LEU A 4 -49.08 -31.17 -35.00
CA LEU A 4 -48.67 -29.85 -34.56
C LEU A 4 -47.57 -29.31 -35.48
N THR A 5 -48.03 -28.68 -36.55
CA THR A 5 -47.32 -27.60 -37.25
C THR A 5 -47.18 -26.42 -36.32
N MET A 6 -45.96 -25.89 -36.14
CA MET A 6 -45.70 -24.45 -36.19
C MET A 6 -44.22 -24.19 -36.44
N LEU A 7 -43.97 -23.73 -37.67
CA LEU A 7 -42.83 -22.92 -38.07
C LEU A 7 -43.02 -21.56 -37.39
N ALA A 8 -42.11 -21.14 -36.51
CA ALA A 8 -42.10 -19.80 -35.95
C ALA A 8 -40.78 -19.11 -36.31
N ALA A 9 -40.96 -18.04 -37.09
CA ALA A 9 -39.96 -17.24 -37.73
C ALA A 9 -39.00 -16.56 -36.75
N ALA A 10 -37.77 -16.41 -37.23
CA ALA A 10 -36.76 -15.55 -36.65
C ALA A 10 -37.21 -14.09 -36.62
N LEU A 11 -37.07 -13.43 -35.46
CA LEU A 11 -36.74 -12.02 -35.39
C LEU A 11 -35.61 -11.85 -34.38
N LEU A 12 -34.40 -11.74 -34.93
CA LEU A 12 -33.20 -11.36 -34.21
C LEU A 12 -33.33 -9.91 -33.75
N LEU A 13 -33.36 -9.71 -32.44
CA LEU A 13 -33.29 -8.41 -31.78
C LEU A 13 -31.88 -7.82 -31.99
N LEU A 14 -31.76 -6.75 -32.78
CA LEU A 14 -30.56 -5.90 -32.79
C LEU A 14 -30.65 -4.91 -31.63
N GLY A 15 -30.11 -5.30 -30.48
CA GLY A 15 -29.83 -4.41 -29.36
C GLY A 15 -28.35 -4.01 -29.37
N SER A 16 -28.02 -2.85 -29.92
CA SER A 16 -26.68 -2.26 -29.82
C SER A 16 -26.52 -1.59 -28.45
N ALA A 17 -26.10 -2.34 -27.44
CA ALA A 17 -25.66 -1.74 -26.18
C ALA A 17 -24.24 -1.18 -26.37
N PRO A 18 -23.94 0.07 -25.98
CA PRO A 18 -22.56 0.53 -25.94
C PRO A 18 -21.82 -0.31 -24.90
N VAL A 19 -20.84 -1.10 -25.34
CA VAL A 19 -19.76 -1.55 -24.46
C VAL A 19 -19.02 -0.30 -24.03
N SER A 20 -19.45 0.28 -22.92
CA SER A 20 -18.55 1.08 -22.11
C SER A 20 -17.40 0.15 -21.75
N ALA A 21 -16.21 0.45 -22.26
CA ALA A 21 -14.97 -0.21 -21.88
C ALA A 21 -14.82 -0.06 -20.37
N GLN A 22 -15.31 -1.07 -19.63
CA GLN A 22 -15.13 -1.17 -18.21
C GLN A 22 -13.65 -1.46 -18.04
N SER A 23 -12.87 -0.43 -17.71
CA SER A 23 -11.52 -0.60 -17.22
C SER A 23 -11.61 -1.53 -16.01
N GLN A 24 -11.34 -2.81 -16.25
CA GLN A 24 -11.23 -3.80 -15.20
C GLN A 24 -10.24 -3.26 -14.16
N PRO A 25 -10.61 -3.20 -12.87
CA PRO A 25 -9.65 -2.90 -11.82
C PRO A 25 -8.47 -3.84 -11.99
N ALA A 26 -7.25 -3.30 -11.92
CA ALA A 26 -6.04 -4.09 -12.07
C ALA A 26 -6.10 -5.31 -11.14
N GLN A 27 -6.02 -6.50 -11.74
CA GLN A 27 -6.03 -7.77 -11.03
C GLN A 27 -4.76 -7.88 -10.16
N SER A 28 -4.90 -8.39 -8.94
CA SER A 28 -3.83 -8.53 -7.95
C SER A 28 -2.60 -9.26 -8.51
N GLY A 29 -1.58 -8.48 -8.90
CA GLY A 29 -0.20 -8.95 -9.07
C GLY A 29 0.46 -9.21 -7.70
N PRO A 30 1.72 -9.70 -7.66
CA PRO A 30 2.44 -9.89 -6.40
C PRO A 30 2.35 -8.60 -5.57
N GLY A 31 1.72 -8.68 -4.40
CA GLY A 31 1.10 -7.58 -3.65
C GLY A 31 1.97 -6.35 -3.39
N ASN A 32 2.17 -5.54 -4.43
CA ASN A 32 2.60 -4.18 -4.33
C ASN A 32 1.34 -3.33 -4.24
N ASN A 33 0.93 -3.00 -3.01
CA ASN A 33 -0.11 -1.99 -2.80
C ASN A 33 0.29 -0.73 -3.57
N ALA A 34 -0.44 -0.44 -4.64
CA ALA A 34 -0.22 0.75 -5.44
C ALA A 34 -0.47 1.96 -4.54
N VAL A 35 0.46 2.92 -4.62
CA VAL A 35 0.57 4.19 -3.88
C VAL A 35 0.79 4.09 -2.36
N ASN A 36 2.08 4.00 -1.97
CA ASN A 36 2.55 4.69 -0.77
C ASN A 36 2.37 6.19 -1.00
N SER A 37 1.24 6.76 -0.57
CA SER A 37 1.22 8.19 -0.26
C SER A 37 2.35 8.41 0.74
N SER A 38 3.43 9.06 0.30
CA SER A 38 4.67 9.22 1.07
C SER A 38 4.47 9.91 2.42
N ASP A 39 3.28 10.49 2.59
CA ASP A 39 2.80 11.27 3.71
C ASP A 39 1.96 10.46 4.71
N HIS A 40 1.69 9.17 4.47
CA HIS A 40 0.90 8.34 5.38
C HIS A 40 1.59 7.02 5.73
N ASN A 41 1.64 6.73 7.03
CA ASN A 41 1.92 5.40 7.54
C ASN A 41 0.78 4.46 7.13
N ASN A 42 1.09 3.36 6.46
CA ASN A 42 0.10 2.36 6.06
C ASN A 42 0.16 1.07 6.90
N SER A 43 1.01 1.03 7.92
CA SER A 43 1.21 -0.13 8.78
C SER A 43 1.48 0.27 10.22
N ASN A 44 0.93 -0.48 11.18
CA ASN A 44 1.14 -0.30 12.62
C ASN A 44 2.41 -1.02 13.13
N ALA A 45 3.13 -1.69 12.23
CA ALA A 45 4.40 -2.35 12.51
C ALA A 45 5.34 -2.23 11.30
N PRO A 46 6.66 -2.22 11.51
CA PRO A 46 7.63 -2.19 10.42
C PRO A 46 7.51 -3.41 9.52
N VAL A 47 7.55 -3.21 8.20
CA VAL A 47 7.59 -4.28 7.22
C VAL A 47 9.04 -4.58 6.83
N ALA A 48 9.47 -5.84 6.95
CA ALA A 48 10.81 -6.26 6.55
C ALA A 48 11.00 -6.11 5.02
N GLY A 49 12.19 -5.68 4.60
CA GLY A 49 12.52 -5.56 3.18
C GLY A 49 13.84 -4.83 2.93
N ARG A 50 14.37 -4.98 1.72
CA ARG A 50 15.66 -4.38 1.35
C ARG A 50 15.53 -2.85 1.30
N ASN A 51 16.07 -2.20 2.31
CA ASN A 51 15.94 -0.76 2.50
C ASN A 51 17.17 0.00 1.97
N SER A 52 16.92 0.91 1.04
CA SER A 52 17.92 1.77 0.38
C SER A 52 18.06 3.15 1.03
N PHE A 53 17.29 3.47 2.05
CA PHE A 53 17.46 4.73 2.78
C PHE A 53 18.83 4.77 3.45
N THR A 54 19.49 5.92 3.33
CA THR A 54 20.60 6.31 4.19
C THR A 54 20.07 6.65 5.59
N GLU A 55 20.96 6.72 6.58
CA GLU A 55 20.60 7.14 7.93
C GLU A 55 19.93 8.52 7.94
N GLY A 56 20.45 9.47 7.14
CA GLY A 56 19.89 10.81 7.01
C GLY A 56 18.47 10.81 6.43
N GLN A 57 18.20 9.97 5.42
CA GLN A 57 16.86 9.84 4.85
C GLN A 57 15.87 9.21 5.84
N ALA A 58 16.32 8.19 6.60
CA ALA A 58 15.53 7.59 7.66
C ALA A 58 15.20 8.61 8.76
N LYS A 59 16.18 9.42 9.17
CA LYS A 59 15.99 10.52 10.12
C LYS A 59 14.96 11.53 9.62
N SER A 60 15.08 12.01 8.38
CA SER A 60 14.13 12.97 7.81
C SER A 60 12.70 12.41 7.74
N LYS A 61 12.53 11.11 7.48
CA LYS A 61 11.21 10.46 7.55
C LYS A 61 10.64 10.44 8.96
N ILE A 62 11.45 10.08 9.95
CA ILE A 62 11.04 10.07 11.36
C ILE A 62 10.66 11.49 11.82
N GLU A 63 11.45 12.50 11.47
CA GLU A 63 11.15 13.90 11.78
C GLU A 63 9.87 14.38 11.08
N GLY A 64 9.67 14.02 9.82
CA GLY A 64 8.44 14.30 9.07
C GLY A 64 7.19 13.65 9.67
N ALA A 65 7.34 12.57 10.44
CA ALA A 65 6.25 11.94 11.20
C ALA A 65 5.99 12.59 12.58
N GLY A 66 6.60 13.75 12.85
CA GLY A 66 6.37 14.53 14.07
C GLY A 66 7.20 14.10 15.28
N TYR A 67 8.27 13.33 15.05
CA TYR A 67 9.26 13.05 16.09
C TYR A 67 10.36 14.11 16.10
N SER A 68 11.00 14.32 17.24
CA SER A 68 12.17 15.18 17.40
C SER A 68 13.30 14.44 18.11
N ASN A 69 14.48 15.05 18.24
CA ASN A 69 15.62 14.48 18.96
C ASN A 69 16.01 13.05 18.49
N VAL A 70 15.86 12.80 17.19
CA VAL A 70 16.16 11.49 16.58
C VAL A 70 17.64 11.19 16.70
N SER A 71 17.96 10.04 17.30
CA SER A 71 19.34 9.64 17.59
C SER A 71 19.52 8.12 17.58
N GLY A 72 20.77 7.70 17.38
CA GLY A 72 21.14 6.28 17.44
C GLY A 72 20.43 5.42 16.40
N LEU A 73 20.27 5.94 15.18
CA LEU A 73 19.67 5.17 14.09
C LEU A 73 20.62 4.07 13.63
N GLN A 74 20.15 2.83 13.62
CA GLN A 74 20.82 1.70 12.98
C GLN A 74 19.83 0.93 12.13
N LYS A 75 20.28 0.48 10.95
CA LYS A 75 19.52 -0.45 10.12
C LYS A 75 19.77 -1.87 10.61
N ASP A 76 18.70 -2.59 10.92
CA ASP A 76 18.76 -4.00 11.31
C ASP A 76 18.80 -4.95 10.11
N ASP A 77 18.92 -6.25 10.38
CA ASP A 77 19.00 -7.32 9.38
C ASP A 77 17.72 -7.44 8.52
N ASN A 78 16.59 -6.91 9.01
CA ASN A 78 15.33 -6.87 8.26
C ASN A 78 15.23 -5.63 7.36
N GLY A 79 16.26 -4.78 7.36
CA GLY A 79 16.26 -3.51 6.65
C GLY A 79 15.43 -2.42 7.32
N VAL A 80 15.08 -2.56 8.60
CA VAL A 80 14.34 -1.54 9.34
C VAL A 80 15.35 -0.64 10.06
N TRP A 81 15.24 0.67 9.86
CA TRP A 81 15.98 1.64 10.66
C TRP A 81 15.32 1.77 12.02
N ARG A 82 16.09 1.71 13.11
CA ARG A 82 15.63 1.76 14.50
C ARG A 82 16.48 2.73 15.30
N GLY A 83 15.87 3.47 16.22
CA GLY A 83 16.58 4.39 17.09
C GLY A 83 15.68 4.97 18.18
N LYS A 84 16.13 6.06 18.80
CA LYS A 84 15.39 6.79 19.83
C LYS A 84 14.93 8.14 19.27
N ALA A 85 13.76 8.59 19.71
CA ALA A 85 13.25 9.93 19.39
C ALA A 85 12.24 10.38 20.45
N ASP A 86 11.93 11.68 20.45
CA ASP A 86 10.89 12.27 21.27
C ASP A 86 9.61 12.47 20.46
N LYS A 87 8.46 12.13 21.04
CA LYS A 87 7.13 12.43 20.48
C LYS A 87 6.27 13.03 21.56
N ALA A 88 5.75 14.24 21.30
CA ALA A 88 4.98 15.00 22.29
C ALA A 88 5.67 15.11 23.66
N GLY A 89 7.00 15.34 23.67
CA GLY A 89 7.80 15.47 24.88
C GLY A 89 8.16 14.17 25.61
N THR A 90 7.78 13.01 25.06
CA THR A 90 8.11 11.69 25.62
C THR A 90 9.13 10.97 24.76
N LYS A 91 10.20 10.47 25.39
CA LYS A 91 11.20 9.59 24.74
C LYS A 91 10.59 8.25 24.40
N ALA A 92 10.74 7.81 23.16
CA ALA A 92 10.28 6.52 22.66
C ALA A 92 11.31 5.89 21.72
N ASP A 93 11.25 4.57 21.61
CA ASP A 93 11.85 3.87 20.49
C ASP A 93 11.05 4.17 19.22
N VAL A 94 11.75 4.32 18.10
CA VAL A 94 11.14 4.59 16.80
C VAL A 94 11.78 3.73 15.73
N SER A 95 11.03 3.48 14.67
CA SER A 95 11.48 2.70 13.52
C SER A 95 10.95 3.29 12.23
N VAL A 96 11.69 3.07 11.13
CA VAL A 96 11.21 3.31 9.77
C VAL A 96 11.59 2.14 8.86
N ASP A 97 10.61 1.61 8.15
CA ASP A 97 10.80 0.48 7.24
C ASP A 97 11.19 0.89 5.81
N PHE A 98 11.36 -0.09 4.90
CA PHE A 98 11.75 0.17 3.50
C PHE A 98 10.68 0.93 2.69
N GLN A 99 9.44 0.97 3.18
CA GLN A 99 8.33 1.68 2.57
C GLN A 99 8.21 3.12 3.09
N GLY A 100 8.94 3.46 4.15
CA GLY A 100 8.86 4.76 4.81
C GLY A 100 7.82 4.83 5.92
N ASN A 101 7.28 3.70 6.37
CA ASN A 101 6.36 3.67 7.52
C ASN A 101 7.13 3.93 8.81
N VAL A 102 6.76 4.98 9.53
CA VAL A 102 7.37 5.35 10.81
C VAL A 102 6.50 4.86 11.97
N ASN A 103 7.02 3.93 12.76
CA ASN A 103 6.30 3.32 13.88
C ASN A 103 7.04 3.53 15.21
N PRO A 104 6.32 3.74 16.33
CA PRO A 104 6.93 3.55 17.64
C PRO A 104 7.41 2.10 17.74
N ALA A 105 8.68 1.92 18.07
CA ALA A 105 9.21 0.57 18.26
C ALA A 105 8.76 0.04 19.63
N LYS A 106 8.34 -1.23 19.63
CA LYS A 106 7.86 -1.94 20.81
C LYS A 106 9.00 -2.65 21.53
#